data_AF-A0A2D6NF19-F1
#
_entry.id   AF-A0A2D6NF19-F1
#
_cell.length_a   1.000
_cell.length_b   1.000
_cell.length_c   1.000
_cell.angle_alpha   90.00
_cell.angle_beta   90.00
_cell.angle_gamma   90.00
#
_symmetry.space_group_name_H-M   'P 1'
#
loop_
_entity.id
_entity.type
_entity.pdbx_description
1 polymer ?
#
loop_
_entity_poly.entity_id
_entity_poly.type
_entity_poly.pdbx_seq_one_letter_code
_entity_poly.pdbx_strand_id
1 'polypeptide(L)'
;MKKNFLIFVTIVSMFLAGGIVGANTSLFQNKDIPTSYVVKEKASEIANSINFFAESSVEKPSPGDWLNTRQIEVWSDRVILDIQNAEWASFSNTNSMDPVIDEYANAIEVIPEKESDIQIGDIVVYDSEYSNDLIIHRIIYQGRDEQGIYYILKGDNNPKSDPGRIRFSQIKRVLVAIIY
;
A
#
# COMPACT_ATOMS: atom_id res chain seq x y z
N MET A 1 -53.83 -5.50 12.96
CA MET A 1 -53.14 -4.71 11.94
C MET A 1 -51.73 -5.25 11.75
N LYS A 2 -51.34 -5.54 10.50
CA LYS A 2 -49.98 -5.90 9.97
C LYS A 2 -49.43 -7.26 10.44
N LYS A 3 -49.53 -8.35 9.67
CA LYS A 3 -48.85 -8.78 8.40
C LYS A 3 -47.64 -9.69 8.67
N ASN A 4 -47.77 -10.91 8.15
CA ASN A 4 -46.85 -12.04 8.06
C ASN A 4 -45.43 -11.69 7.56
N PHE A 5 -44.42 -12.48 7.97
CA PHE A 5 -43.50 -13.11 7.01
C PHE A 5 -42.84 -14.36 7.60
N LEU A 6 -42.95 -15.46 6.85
CA LEU A 6 -42.48 -16.81 7.11
C LEU A 6 -41.30 -17.06 6.16
N ILE A 7 -40.15 -17.54 6.63
CA ILE A 7 -39.06 -18.01 5.76
C ILE A 7 -38.78 -19.47 6.09
N PHE A 8 -39.26 -20.34 5.20
CA PHE A 8 -38.84 -21.73 5.05
C PHE A 8 -37.61 -21.75 4.12
N VAL A 9 -36.45 -22.20 4.62
CA VAL A 9 -35.29 -22.47 3.77
C VAL A 9 -35.42 -23.90 3.25
N THR A 10 -35.74 -24.02 1.96
CA THR A 10 -35.80 -25.32 1.25
C THR A 10 -34.54 -25.48 0.42
N ILE A 11 -33.74 -26.50 0.73
CA ILE A 11 -32.58 -26.94 -0.06
C ILE A 11 -33.11 -27.64 -1.32
N VAL A 12 -32.78 -27.12 -2.50
CA VAL A 12 -33.02 -27.78 -3.78
C VAL A 12 -31.71 -28.33 -4.33
N SER A 13 -31.58 -29.65 -4.29
CA SER A 13 -30.59 -30.46 -4.99
C SER A 13 -31.24 -31.18 -6.17
N MET A 14 -30.44 -31.45 -7.20
CA MET A 14 -30.71 -32.20 -8.47
C MET A 14 -31.23 -31.34 -9.63
N PHE A 15 -30.49 -31.30 -10.75
CA PHE A 15 -30.64 -32.30 -11.83
C PHE A 15 -29.53 -32.18 -12.89
N LEU A 16 -29.02 -33.35 -13.29
CA LEU A 16 -28.16 -33.62 -14.44
C LEU A 16 -29.05 -34.34 -15.47
N ALA A 17 -29.22 -33.77 -16.66
CA ALA A 17 -29.64 -34.39 -17.94
C ALA A 17 -29.80 -33.21 -18.91
N GLY A 18 -29.07 -33.06 -20.02
CA GLY A 18 -28.89 -34.01 -21.11
C GLY A 18 -29.32 -33.26 -22.38
N GLY A 19 -28.36 -32.88 -23.23
CA GLY A 19 -28.62 -32.10 -24.44
C GLY A 19 -27.43 -32.12 -25.38
N ILE A 20 -27.37 -33.16 -26.19
CA ILE A 20 -26.39 -33.42 -27.25
C ILE A 20 -26.74 -32.53 -28.45
N VAL A 21 -25.79 -31.71 -28.91
CA VAL A 21 -25.71 -31.29 -30.33
C VAL A 21 -24.27 -31.48 -30.78
N GLY A 22 -24.09 -32.37 -31.74
CA GLY A 22 -22.79 -32.81 -32.22
C GLY A 22 -22.06 -31.79 -33.08
N ALA A 23 -20.74 -31.75 -32.92
CA ALA A 23 -19.81 -31.39 -33.97
C ALA A 23 -18.72 -32.47 -34.00
N ASN A 24 -18.60 -33.10 -35.16
CA ASN A 24 -17.59 -34.09 -35.49
C ASN A 24 -16.19 -33.45 -35.51
N THR A 25 -15.29 -33.93 -34.68
CA THR A 25 -13.84 -33.88 -34.96
C THR A 25 -13.22 -35.22 -34.54
N SER A 26 -13.27 -36.19 -35.46
CA SER A 26 -12.35 -37.30 -35.45
C SER A 26 -10.98 -36.79 -35.89
N LEU A 27 -10.03 -36.64 -34.96
CA LEU A 27 -8.58 -36.73 -35.18
C LEU A 27 -7.87 -36.63 -33.82
N PHE A 28 -6.83 -37.45 -33.64
CA PHE A 28 -5.99 -37.66 -32.44
C PHE A 28 -6.54 -38.65 -31.41
N GLN A 29 -6.58 -39.92 -31.82
CA GLN A 29 -6.52 -41.06 -30.91
C GLN A 29 -5.06 -41.20 -30.43
N ASN A 30 -4.66 -40.42 -29.44
CA ASN A 30 -3.47 -40.73 -28.65
C ASN A 30 -3.93 -41.43 -27.37
N LYS A 31 -3.73 -42.75 -27.31
CA LYS A 31 -3.95 -43.54 -26.10
C LYS A 31 -2.92 -43.13 -25.06
N ASP A 32 -3.36 -43.07 -23.81
CA ASP A 32 -2.54 -43.06 -22.59
C ASP A 32 -2.02 -41.69 -22.10
N ILE A 33 -2.88 -40.67 -22.03
CA ILE A 33 -2.72 -39.61 -21.02
C ILE A 33 -4.03 -39.51 -20.20
N PRO A 34 -4.00 -39.77 -18.88
CA PRO A 34 -5.20 -39.64 -18.06
C PRO A 34 -5.74 -38.21 -18.09
N THR A 35 -6.95 -38.06 -18.61
CA THR A 35 -7.66 -36.78 -18.83
C THR A 35 -7.78 -35.92 -17.58
N SER A 36 -7.68 -36.52 -16.39
CA SER A 36 -7.68 -35.83 -15.10
C SER A 36 -6.42 -34.99 -14.83
N TYR A 37 -5.29 -35.31 -15.45
CA TYR A 37 -4.04 -34.56 -15.30
C TYR A 37 -4.05 -33.30 -16.17
N VAL A 38 -4.49 -33.42 -17.42
CA VAL A 38 -4.59 -32.29 -18.37
C VAL A 38 -5.56 -31.21 -17.87
N VAL A 39 -6.66 -31.61 -17.21
CA VAL A 39 -7.63 -30.66 -16.64
C VAL A 39 -7.07 -29.94 -15.41
N LYS A 40 -6.30 -30.62 -14.56
CA LYS A 40 -5.64 -30.01 -13.40
C LYS A 40 -4.56 -29.01 -13.82
N GLU A 41 -3.78 -29.36 -14.84
CA GLU A 41 -2.69 -28.52 -15.33
C GLU A 41 -3.23 -27.24 -15.98
N LYS A 42 -4.25 -27.35 -16.83
CA LYS A 42 -4.92 -26.19 -17.42
C LYS A 42 -5.66 -25.34 -16.39
N ALA A 43 -6.31 -25.96 -15.40
CA ALA A 43 -6.96 -25.23 -14.31
C ALA A 43 -5.94 -24.51 -13.42
N SER A 44 -4.76 -25.09 -13.21
CA SER A 44 -3.62 -24.47 -12.52
C SER A 44 -3.04 -23.31 -13.32
N GLU A 45 -2.85 -23.44 -14.63
CA GLU A 45 -2.41 -22.35 -15.51
C GLU A 45 -3.44 -21.21 -15.55
N ILE A 46 -4.73 -21.55 -15.58
CA ILE A 46 -5.81 -20.56 -15.53
C ILE A 46 -5.88 -19.92 -14.14
N ALA A 47 -5.72 -20.67 -13.04
CA ALA A 47 -5.67 -20.11 -11.69
C ALA A 47 -4.42 -19.24 -11.46
N ASN A 48 -3.26 -19.65 -11.98
CA ASN A 48 -2.03 -18.87 -11.93
C ASN A 48 -2.12 -17.61 -12.80
N SER A 49 -2.78 -17.68 -13.96
CA SER A 49 -3.03 -16.49 -14.78
C SER A 49 -4.10 -15.58 -14.16
N ILE A 50 -5.11 -16.10 -13.46
CA ILE A 50 -6.07 -15.28 -12.69
C ILE A 50 -5.38 -14.60 -11.50
N ASN A 51 -4.45 -15.27 -10.81
CA ASN A 51 -3.63 -14.66 -9.76
C ASN A 51 -2.69 -13.58 -10.32
N PHE A 52 -2.20 -13.75 -11.54
CA PHE A 52 -1.35 -12.77 -12.22
C PHE A 52 -2.10 -11.45 -12.53
N PHE A 53 -3.41 -11.51 -12.78
CA PHE A 53 -4.25 -10.31 -13.00
C PHE A 53 -4.86 -9.74 -11.71
N ALA A 54 -4.57 -10.33 -10.55
CA ALA A 54 -5.06 -9.89 -9.24
C ALA A 54 -3.97 -9.19 -8.40
N GLU A 55 -2.85 -8.77 -8.99
CA GLU A 55 -1.98 -7.76 -8.39
C GLU A 55 -2.66 -6.38 -8.47
N SER A 56 -3.76 -6.21 -7.74
CA SER A 56 -4.17 -4.88 -7.34
C SER A 56 -3.07 -4.33 -6.44
N SER A 57 -2.32 -3.32 -6.90
CA SER A 57 -1.41 -2.57 -6.03
C SER A 57 -2.18 -2.18 -4.77
N VAL A 58 -1.75 -2.68 -3.60
CA VAL A 58 -2.40 -2.33 -2.34
C VAL A 58 -2.25 -0.82 -2.15
N GLU A 59 -3.38 -0.13 -2.09
CA GLU A 59 -3.41 1.31 -1.86
C GLU A 59 -2.70 1.64 -0.54
N LYS A 60 -1.78 2.60 -0.59
CA LYS A 60 -1.07 3.12 0.60
C LYS A 60 -1.61 4.52 0.89
N PRO A 61 -1.73 4.92 2.17
CA PRO A 61 -2.14 6.27 2.51
C PRO A 61 -1.13 7.29 1.97
N SER A 62 -1.63 8.35 1.33
CA SER A 62 -0.80 9.43 0.78
C SER A 62 -0.52 10.51 1.82
N PRO A 63 0.61 11.23 1.73
CA PRO A 63 0.90 12.36 2.61
C PRO A 63 -0.16 13.46 2.53
N GLY A 64 -0.26 14.25 3.60
CA GLY A 64 -1.08 15.46 3.62
C GLY A 64 -0.53 16.59 2.72
N ASP A 65 -1.34 17.63 2.53
CA ASP A 65 -0.94 18.83 1.79
C ASP A 65 -0.09 19.78 2.67
N TRP A 66 1.20 19.47 2.78
CA TRP A 66 2.16 20.27 3.57
C TRP A 66 2.61 21.56 2.87
N LEU A 67 2.47 21.63 1.55
CA LEU A 67 2.89 22.76 0.73
C LEU A 67 1.75 23.22 -0.16
N ASN A 68 1.16 24.37 0.17
CA ASN A 68 0.14 24.95 -0.66
C ASN A 68 0.72 25.34 -2.04
N THR A 69 -0.07 25.24 -3.10
CA THR A 69 0.36 25.63 -4.46
C THR A 69 0.90 27.05 -4.54
N ARG A 70 0.46 27.98 -3.68
CA ARG A 70 0.99 29.36 -3.63
C ARG A 70 2.44 29.45 -3.17
N GLN A 71 2.95 28.41 -2.52
CA GLN A 71 4.34 28.29 -2.07
C GLN A 71 5.23 27.65 -3.14
N ILE A 72 4.69 27.30 -4.30
CA ILE A 72 5.40 26.65 -5.39
C ILE A 72 5.40 27.57 -6.60
N GLU A 73 6.54 28.19 -6.89
CA GLU A 73 6.71 29.02 -8.07
C GLU A 73 7.64 28.35 -9.08
N VAL A 74 7.17 28.20 -10.31
CA VAL A 74 7.94 27.63 -11.41
C VAL A 74 8.21 28.71 -12.44
N TRP A 75 9.48 28.97 -12.66
CA TRP A 75 10.00 29.92 -13.64
C TRP A 75 10.72 29.17 -14.76
N SER A 76 11.11 29.87 -15.84
CA SER A 76 11.84 29.25 -16.96
C SER A 76 13.23 28.73 -16.58
N ASP A 77 13.82 29.27 -15.51
CA ASP A 77 15.21 29.06 -15.10
C ASP A 77 15.34 28.52 -13.66
N ARG A 78 14.25 28.43 -12.90
CA ARG A 78 14.27 28.01 -11.50
C ARG A 78 12.91 27.53 -11.00
N VAL A 79 12.94 26.75 -9.93
CA VAL A 79 11.78 26.43 -9.08
C VAL A 79 12.06 27.01 -7.70
N ILE A 80 11.08 27.71 -7.12
CA ILE A 80 11.15 28.24 -5.76
C ILE A 80 10.07 27.54 -4.94
N LEU A 81 10.49 26.96 -3.82
CA LEU A 81 9.61 26.48 -2.76
C LEU A 81 9.72 27.47 -1.59
N ASP A 82 8.66 28.27 -1.37
CA ASP A 82 8.60 29.25 -0.29
C ASP A 82 8.19 28.57 1.02
N ILE A 83 9.19 28.06 1.73
CA ILE A 83 9.04 27.25 2.94
C ILE A 83 9.95 27.82 4.03
N GLN A 84 9.39 28.05 5.21
CA GLN A 84 10.16 28.46 6.36
C GLN A 84 10.80 27.24 7.04
N ASN A 85 12.04 27.37 7.50
CA ASN A 85 12.76 26.34 8.24
C ASN A 85 12.86 24.99 7.50
N ALA A 86 12.94 25.04 6.17
CA ALA A 86 13.17 23.86 5.34
C ALA A 86 14.60 23.36 5.52
N GLU A 87 14.75 22.04 5.54
CA GLU A 87 16.05 21.37 5.55
C GLU A 87 16.19 20.43 4.35
N TRP A 88 17.41 20.36 3.84
CA TRP A 88 17.79 19.39 2.82
C TRP A 88 18.23 18.09 3.49
N ALA A 89 17.74 16.96 2.98
CA ALA A 89 18.08 15.63 3.46
C ALA A 89 18.59 14.72 2.32
N SER A 90 19.44 13.78 2.72
CA SER A 90 19.92 12.67 1.90
C SER A 90 19.76 11.36 2.67
N PHE A 91 19.78 10.23 1.97
CA PHE A 91 19.35 8.94 2.53
C PHE A 91 20.43 7.87 2.40
N SER A 92 20.46 6.97 3.40
CA SER A 92 21.24 5.74 3.29
C SER A 92 20.49 4.70 2.45
N ASN A 93 21.21 3.89 1.67
CA ASN A 93 20.64 2.82 0.83
C ASN A 93 20.16 1.62 1.66
N THR A 94 19.05 1.78 2.38
CA THR A 94 18.41 0.71 3.16
C THR A 94 17.36 -0.07 2.36
N ASN A 95 16.93 0.46 1.21
CA ASN A 95 15.83 -0.03 0.37
C ASN A 95 14.46 -0.10 1.09
N SER A 96 14.32 0.48 2.29
CA SER A 96 13.08 0.36 3.08
C SER A 96 11.95 1.25 2.57
N MET A 97 12.30 2.32 1.87
CA MET A 97 11.36 3.29 1.30
C MET A 97 11.15 3.13 -0.20
N ASP A 98 11.71 2.09 -0.83
CA ASP A 98 11.47 1.81 -2.25
C ASP A 98 9.97 1.62 -2.53
N PRO A 99 9.46 2.09 -3.69
CA PRO A 99 10.17 2.85 -4.73
C PRO A 99 10.11 4.39 -4.51
N VAL A 100 9.71 4.85 -3.32
CA VAL A 100 9.37 6.26 -3.08
C VAL A 100 10.60 7.14 -2.88
N ILE A 101 11.67 6.61 -2.29
CA ILE A 101 12.94 7.32 -2.03
C ILE A 101 14.06 6.30 -2.01
N ASP A 102 15.23 6.67 -2.55
CA ASP A 102 16.48 5.89 -2.49
C ASP A 102 17.69 6.84 -2.29
N GLU A 103 18.91 6.31 -2.17
CA GLU A 103 20.14 7.02 -1.77
C GLU A 103 20.53 8.23 -2.63
N TYR A 104 20.07 8.28 -3.87
CA TYR A 104 20.35 9.39 -4.79
C TYR A 104 19.25 10.46 -4.81
N ALA A 105 18.12 10.22 -4.14
CA ALA A 105 17.07 11.22 -4.02
C ALA A 105 17.51 12.36 -3.09
N ASN A 106 17.13 13.57 -3.47
CA ASN A 106 17.23 14.76 -2.63
C ASN A 106 15.87 15.05 -2.02
N ALA A 107 15.83 15.36 -0.74
CA ALA A 107 14.58 15.69 -0.07
C ALA A 107 14.60 17.07 0.54
N ILE A 108 13.40 17.67 0.59
CA ILE A 108 13.12 18.85 1.41
C ILE A 108 12.18 18.43 2.52
N GLU A 109 12.54 18.80 3.75
CA GLU A 109 11.83 18.42 4.97
C GLU A 109 11.51 19.65 5.83
N VAL A 110 10.44 19.57 6.62
CA VAL A 110 10.00 20.64 7.52
C VAL A 110 9.82 20.13 8.95
N ILE A 111 9.97 21.02 9.93
CA ILE A 111 9.69 20.69 11.33
C ILE A 111 8.18 20.86 11.57
N PRO A 112 7.45 19.81 11.99
CA PRO A 112 6.06 19.95 12.37
C PRO A 112 5.95 20.72 13.70
N GLU A 113 4.99 21.65 13.80
CA GLU A 113 4.88 22.51 14.99
C GLU A 113 4.02 21.88 16.09
N LYS A 114 3.03 21.08 15.71
CA LYS A 114 2.08 20.45 16.64
C LYS A 114 1.58 19.10 16.13
N GLU A 115 1.05 18.29 17.05
CA GLU A 115 0.55 16.96 16.75
C GLU A 115 -0.55 16.95 15.67
N SER A 116 -1.35 18.01 15.59
CA SER A 116 -2.46 18.10 14.63
C SER A 116 -2.00 18.32 13.18
N ASP A 117 -0.73 18.66 12.96
CA ASP A 117 -0.20 18.84 11.61
C ASP A 117 0.08 17.47 10.95
N ILE A 118 0.42 16.48 11.79
CA ILE A 118 0.75 15.11 11.38
C ILE A 118 -0.51 14.34 11.01
N GLN A 119 -0.46 13.66 9.86
CA GLN A 119 -1.56 12.91 9.30
C GLN A 119 -1.13 11.50 8.89
N ILE A 120 -2.11 10.59 8.83
CA ILE A 120 -1.88 9.27 8.25
C ILE A 120 -1.46 9.43 6.79
N GLY A 121 -0.38 8.76 6.40
CA GLY A 121 0.21 8.84 5.07
C GLY A 121 1.44 9.72 4.97
N ASP A 122 1.68 10.62 5.94
CA ASP A 122 2.91 11.41 5.98
C ASP A 122 4.15 10.52 6.08
N ILE A 123 5.21 10.93 5.39
CA ILE A 123 6.53 10.31 5.52
C ILE A 123 7.33 11.21 6.45
N VAL A 124 7.78 10.64 7.57
CA VAL A 124 8.38 11.43 8.65
C VAL A 124 9.73 10.85 9.06
N VAL A 125 10.64 11.75 9.44
CA VAL A 125 11.88 11.40 10.11
C VAL A 125 11.62 11.34 11.61
N TYR A 126 11.98 10.24 12.26
CA TYR A 126 11.77 10.06 13.68
C TYR A 126 12.95 9.40 14.39
N ASP A 127 13.02 9.67 15.68
CA ASP A 127 14.00 9.12 16.61
C ASP A 127 13.39 7.89 17.32
N SER A 128 13.93 6.71 17.02
CA SER A 128 13.42 5.43 17.48
C SER A 128 14.21 4.96 18.70
N GLU A 129 13.52 4.52 19.75
CA GLU A 129 14.19 3.89 20.91
C GLU A 129 14.91 2.57 20.56
N TYR A 130 14.68 2.04 19.35
CA TYR A 130 15.26 0.79 18.85
C TYR A 130 16.42 0.99 17.88
N SER A 131 16.83 2.23 17.60
CA SER A 131 17.91 2.59 16.67
C SER A 131 18.71 3.76 17.22
N ASN A 132 20.01 3.83 16.87
CA ASN A 132 20.82 5.01 17.17
C ASN A 132 20.76 6.06 16.04
N ASP A 133 20.25 5.67 14.88
CA ASP A 133 20.10 6.52 13.70
C ASP A 133 18.65 6.98 13.53
N LEU A 134 18.48 8.18 12.95
CA LEU A 134 17.17 8.68 12.53
C LEU A 134 16.60 7.80 11.42
N ILE A 135 15.31 7.50 11.50
CA ILE A 135 14.60 6.64 10.55
C ILE A 135 13.56 7.49 9.81
N ILE A 136 13.44 7.31 8.50
CA ILE A 136 12.39 7.94 7.69
C ILE A 136 11.41 6.89 7.20
N HIS A 137 10.15 6.95 7.62
CA HIS A 137 9.11 5.99 7.20
C HIS A 137 7.73 6.62 7.16
N ARG A 138 6.76 5.92 6.56
CA ARG A 138 5.38 6.38 6.41
C ARG A 138 4.53 6.08 7.64
N ILE A 139 3.74 7.05 8.08
CA ILE A 139 2.70 6.85 9.09
C ILE A 139 1.56 6.05 8.46
N ILE A 140 1.32 4.85 8.98
CA ILE A 140 0.24 3.97 8.51
C ILE A 140 -0.97 3.94 9.46
N TYR A 141 -0.80 4.45 10.67
CA TYR A 141 -1.87 4.51 11.67
C TYR A 141 -1.60 5.58 12.71
N GLN A 142 -2.68 6.20 13.19
CA GLN A 142 -2.68 7.14 14.30
C GLN A 142 -3.69 6.69 15.35
N GLY A 143 -3.27 6.67 16.61
CA GLY A 143 -4.11 6.30 17.74
C GLY A 143 -3.94 7.23 18.94
N ARG A 144 -4.66 6.93 20.01
CA ARG A 144 -4.53 7.62 21.30
C ARG A 144 -4.51 6.60 22.43
N ASP A 145 -3.68 6.84 23.42
CA ASP A 145 -3.66 6.12 24.68
C ASP A 145 -3.48 7.09 25.86
N GLU A 146 -3.17 6.58 27.05
CA GLU A 146 -3.01 7.36 28.28
C GLU A 146 -1.86 8.39 28.19
N GLN A 147 -0.90 8.19 27.30
CA GLN A 147 0.23 9.10 27.08
C GLN A 147 -0.03 10.10 25.95
N GLY A 148 -1.22 10.10 25.34
CA GLY A 148 -1.59 11.00 24.26
C GLY A 148 -1.61 10.31 22.90
N ILE A 149 -1.37 11.09 21.84
CA ILE A 149 -1.36 10.56 20.46
C ILE A 149 -0.12 9.68 20.26
N TYR A 150 -0.27 8.63 19.46
CA TYR A 150 0.84 7.86 18.91
C TYR A 150 0.63 7.51 17.46
N TYR A 151 1.75 7.18 16.81
CA TYR A 151 1.82 6.80 15.42
C TYR A 151 2.45 5.40 15.29
N ILE A 152 1.99 4.63 14.32
CA ILE A 152 2.67 3.42 13.85
C ILE A 152 3.21 3.73 12.46
N LEU A 153 4.51 3.52 12.31
CA LEU A 153 5.23 3.80 11.08
C LEU A 153 5.67 2.52 10.40
N LYS A 154 5.94 2.63 9.11
CA LYS A 154 6.39 1.52 8.28
C LYS A 154 7.11 2.04 7.04
N GLY A 155 8.25 1.42 6.71
CA GLY A 155 8.89 1.59 5.40
C GLY A 155 8.00 1.09 4.27
N ASP A 156 7.92 1.83 3.18
CA ASP A 156 7.04 1.51 2.06
C ASP A 156 7.33 0.14 1.43
N ASN A 157 8.57 -0.32 1.47
CA ASN A 157 9.01 -1.62 0.98
C ASN A 157 9.05 -2.71 2.08
N ASN A 158 8.86 -2.36 3.35
CA ASN A 158 8.92 -3.34 4.43
C ASN A 158 7.67 -4.25 4.45
N PRO A 159 7.75 -5.50 4.90
CA PRO A 159 6.56 -6.36 5.05
C PRO A 159 5.79 -6.12 6.36
N LYS A 160 6.42 -5.46 7.34
CA LYS A 160 5.89 -5.23 8.68
C LYS A 160 6.11 -3.78 9.11
N SER A 161 5.30 -3.31 10.04
CA SER A 161 5.50 -2.02 10.69
C SER A 161 6.75 -2.01 11.56
N ASP A 162 7.23 -0.81 11.84
CA ASP A 162 8.32 -0.59 12.77
C ASP A 162 7.88 -0.95 14.20
N PRO A 163 8.82 -1.32 15.09
CA PRO A 163 8.51 -1.62 16.47
C PRO A 163 8.12 -0.36 17.26
N GLY A 164 7.18 -0.53 18.19
CA GLY A 164 6.83 0.50 19.17
C GLY A 164 5.73 1.48 18.71
N ARG A 165 5.43 2.42 19.60
CA ARG A 165 4.51 3.54 19.38
C ARG A 165 5.32 4.82 19.34
N ILE A 166 5.28 5.54 18.22
CA ILE A 166 6.04 6.76 18.07
C ILE A 166 5.22 7.94 18.56
N ARG A 167 5.82 8.78 19.41
CA ARG A 167 5.22 10.01 19.94
C ARG A 167 5.59 11.21 19.08
N PHE A 168 4.81 12.29 19.18
CA PHE A 168 5.11 13.53 18.47
C PHE A 168 6.51 14.07 18.79
N SER A 169 6.96 13.98 20.03
CA SER A 169 8.32 14.38 20.43
C SER A 169 9.46 13.61 19.76
N GLN A 170 9.16 12.43 19.23
CA GLN A 170 10.11 11.60 18.47
C GLN A 170 10.12 11.97 16.98
N ILE A 171 9.03 12.53 16.44
CA ILE A 171 8.98 13.02 15.07
C ILE A 171 9.81 14.29 14.99
N LYS A 172 10.82 14.29 14.12
CA LYS A 172 11.74 15.41 13.93
C LYS A 172 11.35 16.23 12.72
N ARG A 173 10.96 15.57 11.63
CA ARG A 173 10.63 16.23 10.37
C ARG A 173 9.57 15.49 9.56
N VAL A 174 8.96 16.21 8.64
CA VAL A 174 8.06 15.66 7.62
C VAL A 174 8.61 15.97 6.24
N LEU A 175 8.60 14.97 5.37
CA LEU A 175 9.03 15.07 3.98
C LEU A 175 7.97 15.81 3.15
N VAL A 176 8.38 16.84 2.43
CA VAL A 176 7.45 17.68 1.64
C VAL A 176 7.78 17.75 0.15
N ALA A 177 9.02 17.44 -0.24
CA ALA A 177 9.41 17.32 -1.65
C ALA A 177 10.51 16.28 -1.83
N ILE A 178 10.48 15.57 -2.97
CA ILE A 178 11.51 14.64 -3.41
C ILE A 178 11.95 15.08 -4.80
N ILE A 179 13.26 15.21 -5.00
CA ILE A 179 13.90 15.59 -6.25
C ILE A 179 14.88 14.47 -6.65
N TYR A 180 14.74 14.00 -7.89
CA TYR A 180 15.58 12.98 -8.50
C TYR A 180 16.53 13.59 -9.54
#